data_AF-A0A9E1UWF7-F1
#
_entry.id   AF-A0A9E1UWF7-F1
#
_cell.length_a   1.000
_cell.length_b   1.000
_cell.length_c   1.000
_cell.angle_alpha   90.00
_cell.angle_beta   90.00
_cell.angle_gamma   90.00
#
_symmetry.space_group_name_H-M   'P 1'
#
loop_
_entity.id
_entity.type
_entity.pdbx_description
1 polymer ?
#
loop_
_entity_poly.entity_id
_entity_poly.type
_entity_poly.pdbx_seq_one_letter_code
_entity_poly.pdbx_strand_id
1 'polypeptide(L)'
;MARKSHQVLRDAARELGIKSVAADMGLSKSLVYKWCEPKLDDLGSGSDNPLDRIRRFYEITQDRELIQWVCELAGCFPVRNPEITVDDPPEPVLRITQRILSDFSALLDNVSNSIEDDGVIDSGEANLIRNRWEELKIAAESFVVACEQGLYSQEPAD
;
A
#
# COMPACT_ATOMS: atom_id res chain seq x y z
N MET A 1 -5.39 4.40 -12.95
CA MET A 1 -5.02 5.80 -12.61
C MET A 1 -5.22 5.99 -11.11
N ALA A 2 -4.21 6.49 -10.40
CA ALA A 2 -4.33 6.77 -8.96
C ALA A 2 -5.39 7.86 -8.70
N ARG A 3 -6.29 7.64 -7.72
CA ARG A 3 -7.28 8.65 -7.32
C ARG A 3 -6.59 9.88 -6.74
N LYS A 4 -7.10 11.08 -7.04
CA LYS A 4 -6.56 12.33 -6.48
C LYS A 4 -7.03 12.51 -5.02
N SER A 5 -6.19 13.09 -4.16
CA SER A 5 -6.45 13.26 -2.71
C SER A 5 -7.81 13.92 -2.39
N HIS A 6 -8.16 15.00 -3.09
CA HIS A 6 -9.45 15.68 -2.92
C HIS A 6 -10.66 14.80 -3.27
N GLN A 7 -10.51 13.85 -4.21
CA GLN A 7 -11.58 12.91 -4.55
C GLN A 7 -11.80 11.91 -3.42
N VAL A 8 -10.71 11.40 -2.83
CA VAL A 8 -10.76 10.50 -1.67
C VAL A 8 -11.46 11.18 -0.49
N LEU A 9 -11.09 12.42 -0.17
CA LEU A 9 -11.71 13.19 0.91
C LEU A 9 -13.18 13.49 0.66
N ARG A 10 -13.54 13.87 -0.57
CA ARG A 10 -14.93 14.12 -0.96
C ARG A 10 -15.79 12.87 -0.76
N ASP A 11 -15.30 11.74 -1.23
CA ASP A 11 -16.07 10.49 -1.17
C ASP A 11 -16.21 10.01 0.28
N ALA A 12 -15.15 10.11 1.10
CA ALA A 12 -15.18 9.78 2.52
C ALA A 12 -16.14 10.71 3.31
N ALA A 13 -16.10 12.01 3.05
CA ALA A 13 -16.98 12.96 3.73
C ALA A 13 -18.44 12.91 3.25
N ARG A 14 -18.72 12.22 2.13
CA ARG A 14 -20.07 12.10 1.57
C ARG A 14 -20.99 11.27 2.43
N GLU A 15 -20.45 10.22 3.08
CA GLU A 15 -21.22 9.24 3.84
C GLU A 15 -21.83 9.84 5.11
N LEU A 16 -21.02 10.55 5.90
CA LEU A 16 -21.46 11.28 7.10
C LEU A 16 -21.99 12.69 6.79
N GLY A 17 -21.62 13.24 5.64
CA GLY A 17 -21.91 14.60 5.22
C GLY A 17 -20.92 15.63 5.79
N ILE A 18 -20.54 16.60 4.95
CA ILE A 18 -19.57 17.67 5.27
C ILE A 18 -19.89 18.41 6.57
N LYS A 19 -21.17 18.58 6.90
CA LYS A 19 -21.59 19.27 8.14
C LYS A 19 -21.20 18.49 9.40
N SER A 20 -21.39 17.16 9.40
CA SER A 20 -21.04 16.31 10.55
C SER A 20 -19.53 16.27 10.70
N VAL A 21 -18.82 15.97 9.60
CA VAL A 21 -17.35 15.92 9.58
C VAL A 21 -16.74 17.21 10.10
N ALA A 22 -17.24 18.37 9.65
CA ALA A 22 -16.75 19.66 10.13
C ALA A 22 -17.00 19.87 11.64
N ALA A 23 -18.18 19.49 12.14
CA ALA A 23 -18.51 19.63 13.56
C ALA A 23 -17.62 18.72 14.44
N ASP A 24 -17.49 17.44 14.06
CA ASP A 24 -16.75 16.44 14.83
C ASP A 24 -15.23 16.71 14.83
N MET A 25 -14.71 17.27 13.73
CA MET A 25 -13.30 17.69 13.64
C MET A 25 -13.03 19.09 14.22
N GLY A 26 -14.05 19.83 14.66
CA GLY A 26 -13.89 21.21 15.15
C GLY A 26 -13.44 22.21 14.07
N LEU A 27 -13.87 21.99 12.82
CA LEU A 27 -13.47 22.78 11.65
C LEU A 27 -14.64 23.56 11.04
N SER A 28 -14.34 24.54 10.19
CA SER A 28 -15.37 25.20 9.40
C SER A 28 -15.81 24.33 8.22
N LYS A 29 -17.11 24.33 7.90
CA LYS A 29 -17.65 23.66 6.70
C LYS A 29 -16.92 24.10 5.43
N SER A 30 -16.62 25.39 5.31
CA SER A 30 -15.91 25.95 4.16
C SER A 30 -14.52 25.34 3.96
N LEU A 31 -13.79 25.06 5.05
CA LEU A 31 -12.50 24.39 4.97
C LEU A 31 -12.64 22.95 4.47
N VAL A 32 -13.61 22.20 4.99
CA VAL A 32 -13.86 20.81 4.57
C VAL A 32 -14.33 20.75 3.12
N TYR A 33 -15.17 21.68 2.65
CA TYR A 33 -15.50 21.80 1.22
C TYR A 33 -14.26 22.07 0.38
N LYS A 34 -13.40 23.00 0.81
CA LYS A 34 -12.16 23.34 0.11
C LYS A 34 -11.19 22.15 0.01
N TRP A 35 -11.18 21.25 0.99
CA TRP A 35 -10.39 20.01 0.92
C TRP A 35 -10.88 19.01 -0.13
N CYS A 36 -12.17 19.06 -0.47
CA CYS A 36 -12.82 18.17 -1.44
C CYS A 36 -12.71 18.68 -2.89
N GLU A 37 -12.19 19.90 -3.08
CA GLU A 37 -12.03 20.55 -4.37
C GLU A 37 -10.62 20.31 -4.95
N PRO A 38 -10.48 20.24 -6.29
CA PRO A 38 -9.17 20.20 -6.92
C PRO A 38 -8.38 21.47 -6.61
N LYS A 39 -7.06 21.35 -6.44
CA LYS A 39 -6.18 22.52 -6.41
C LYS A 39 -6.23 23.19 -7.78
N LEU A 40 -6.49 24.50 -7.79
CA LEU A 40 -6.69 25.26 -9.02
C LEU A 40 -5.41 25.49 -9.83
N ASP A 41 -4.21 25.33 -9.27
CA ASP A 41 -2.94 25.45 -10.00
C ASP A 41 -1.78 24.67 -9.33
N ASP A 42 -0.84 24.17 -10.14
CA ASP A 42 0.44 23.56 -9.70
C ASP A 42 1.38 24.57 -9.01
N LEU A 43 1.02 25.86 -8.96
CA LEU A 43 1.82 26.97 -8.43
C LEU A 43 1.36 27.53 -7.07
N GLY A 44 0.53 26.78 -6.33
CA GLY A 44 0.37 27.01 -4.89
C GLY A 44 -0.57 28.16 -4.49
N SER A 45 -1.85 27.82 -4.35
CA SER A 45 -2.82 28.63 -3.58
C SER A 45 -4.03 27.82 -3.07
N GLY A 46 -4.20 26.58 -3.53
CA GLY A 46 -5.09 25.63 -2.89
C GLY A 46 -4.56 25.25 -1.51
N SER A 47 -5.36 25.40 -0.47
CA SER A 47 -4.96 24.97 0.88
C SER A 47 -4.76 23.46 0.89
N ASP A 48 -3.58 23.01 1.32
CA ASP A 48 -3.28 21.59 1.45
C ASP A 48 -4.32 20.90 2.33
N ASN A 49 -4.98 19.91 1.73
CA ASN A 49 -5.85 19.01 2.46
C ASN A 49 -5.00 18.04 3.31
N PRO A 50 -5.59 17.33 4.29
CA PRO A 50 -4.84 16.48 5.20
C PRO A 50 -4.01 15.38 4.50
N LEU A 51 -4.54 14.78 3.42
CA LEU A 51 -3.82 13.75 2.66
C LEU A 51 -2.62 14.35 1.92
N ASP A 52 -2.74 15.55 1.38
CA ASP A 52 -1.62 16.27 0.75
C ASP A 52 -0.52 16.58 1.77
N ARG A 53 -0.89 16.92 3.01
CA ARG A 53 0.07 17.17 4.10
C ARG A 53 0.81 15.91 4.50
N ILE A 54 0.09 14.79 4.66
CA ILE A 54 0.71 13.49 4.95
C ILE A 54 1.65 13.08 3.83
N ARG A 55 1.21 13.21 2.57
CA ARG A 55 2.06 12.97 1.39
C ARG A 55 3.32 13.82 1.44
N ARG A 56 3.19 15.13 1.67
CA ARG A 56 4.34 16.04 1.72
C ARG A 56 5.29 15.69 2.86
N PHE A 57 4.74 15.29 4.01
CA PHE A 57 5.54 14.88 5.17
C PHE A 57 6.32 13.59 4.88
N TYR A 58 5.67 12.61 4.25
CA TYR A 58 6.32 11.40 3.77
C TYR A 58 7.41 11.71 2.73
N GLU A 59 7.15 12.58 1.75
CA GLU A 59 8.13 12.95 0.73
C GLU A 59 9.41 13.57 1.33
N ILE A 60 9.28 14.34 2.42
CA ILE A 60 10.42 14.97 3.10
C ILE A 60 11.18 13.97 3.98
N THR A 61 10.46 13.13 4.72
CA THR A 61 11.07 12.24 5.73
C THR A 61 11.53 10.91 5.14
N GLN A 62 10.87 10.44 4.08
CA GLN A 62 10.97 9.08 3.55
C GLN A 62 10.75 8.00 4.62
N ASP A 63 10.07 8.34 5.72
CA ASP A 63 9.81 7.45 6.84
C ASP A 63 8.57 6.60 6.56
N ARG A 64 8.77 5.29 6.45
CA ARG A 64 7.72 4.33 6.12
C ARG A 64 6.78 4.05 7.28
N GLU A 65 7.24 4.24 8.52
CA GLU A 65 6.41 4.05 9.71
C GLU A 65 5.21 4.99 9.71
N LEU A 66 5.34 6.17 9.10
CA LEU A 66 4.22 7.11 8.90
C LEU A 66 3.07 6.46 8.12
N ILE A 67 3.36 5.74 7.03
CA ILE A 67 2.34 5.10 6.19
C ILE A 67 1.80 3.86 6.88
N GLN A 68 2.67 3.07 7.50
CA GLN A 68 2.28 1.90 8.28
C GLN A 68 1.28 2.28 9.38
N TRP A 69 1.58 3.31 10.17
CA TRP A 69 0.70 3.81 11.22
C TRP A 69 -0.68 4.19 10.68
N VAL A 70 -0.76 4.87 9.52
CA VAL A 70 -2.05 5.22 8.89
C VAL A 70 -2.83 3.97 8.44
N CYS A 71 -2.16 2.95 7.89
CA CYS A 71 -2.80 1.70 7.51
C CYS A 71 -3.31 0.91 8.72
N GLU A 72 -2.58 0.93 9.83
CA GLU A 72 -2.96 0.26 11.08
C GLU A 72 -4.24 0.86 11.69
N LEU A 73 -4.57 2.14 11.43
CA LEU A 73 -5.86 2.73 11.82
C LEU A 73 -7.07 1.99 11.21
N ALA A 74 -6.87 1.34 10.06
CA ALA A 74 -7.88 0.51 9.39
C ALA A 74 -7.70 -1.00 9.69
N GLY A 75 -6.76 -1.37 10.55
CA GLY A 75 -6.39 -2.78 10.81
C GLY A 75 -5.70 -3.45 9.62
N CYS A 76 -5.06 -2.66 8.74
CA CYS A 76 -4.39 -3.15 7.54
C CYS A 76 -2.87 -2.99 7.63
N PHE A 77 -2.13 -3.84 6.91
CA PHE A 77 -0.69 -3.67 6.69
C PHE A 77 -0.43 -3.22 5.25
N PRO A 78 0.44 -2.23 5.01
CA PRO A 78 0.79 -1.85 3.65
C PRO A 78 1.57 -2.99 2.98
N VAL A 79 1.26 -3.27 1.71
CA VAL A 79 2.11 -4.09 0.84
C VAL A 79 2.82 -3.13 -0.11
N ARG A 80 4.14 -3.27 -0.23
CA ARG A 80 4.89 -2.44 -1.18
C ARG A 80 4.49 -2.82 -2.60
N ASN A 81 4.06 -1.82 -3.37
CA ASN A 81 3.80 -2.03 -4.78
C ASN A 81 5.10 -2.45 -5.49
N PRO A 82 5.02 -3.45 -6.38
CA PRO A 82 6.15 -3.90 -7.18
C PRO A 82 6.59 -2.82 -8.17
N GLU A 83 7.90 -2.66 -8.34
CA GLU A 83 8.45 -1.81 -9.39
C GLU A 83 8.43 -2.57 -10.70
N ILE A 84 7.30 -2.53 -11.40
CA ILE A 84 7.18 -3.08 -12.75
C ILE A 84 7.47 -1.95 -13.73
N THR A 85 8.62 -2.00 -14.40
CA THR A 85 8.91 -1.10 -15.50
C THR A 85 8.36 -1.69 -16.80
N VAL A 86 7.95 -0.82 -17.73
CA VAL A 86 7.40 -1.25 -19.04
C VAL A 86 8.43 -2.01 -19.88
N ASP A 87 9.72 -1.80 -19.58
CA ASP A 87 10.85 -2.36 -20.32
C ASP A 87 11.34 -3.71 -19.75
N ASP A 88 10.87 -4.12 -18.56
CA ASP A 88 11.23 -5.40 -17.96
C ASP A 88 10.26 -6.50 -18.44
N PRO A 89 10.75 -7.55 -19.13
CA PRO A 89 9.89 -8.66 -19.52
C PRO A 89 9.32 -9.32 -18.26
N PRO A 90 8.01 -9.63 -18.22
CA PRO A 90 7.40 -10.24 -17.04
C PRO A 90 8.06 -11.59 -16.78
N GLU A 91 8.26 -11.89 -15.51
CA GLU A 91 8.70 -13.23 -15.11
C GLU A 91 7.68 -14.27 -15.62
N PRO A 92 8.12 -15.37 -16.29
CA PRO A 92 7.21 -16.38 -16.79
C PRO A 92 6.27 -16.90 -15.70
N VAL A 93 4.98 -17.09 -16.02
CA VAL A 93 3.93 -17.51 -15.07
C VAL A 93 4.35 -18.69 -14.21
N LEU A 94 4.95 -19.71 -14.83
CA LEU A 94 5.41 -20.90 -14.11
C LEU A 94 6.50 -20.57 -13.08
N ARG A 95 7.42 -19.67 -13.41
CA ARG A 95 8.55 -19.31 -12.54
C ARG A 95 8.08 -18.48 -11.34
N ILE A 96 7.22 -17.48 -11.57
CA ILE A 96 6.67 -16.69 -10.46
C ILE A 96 5.77 -17.52 -9.54
N THR A 97 5.00 -18.47 -10.10
CA THR A 97 4.22 -19.43 -9.30
C THR A 97 5.13 -20.32 -8.44
N GLN A 98 6.22 -20.83 -9.02
CA GLN A 98 7.22 -21.61 -8.28
C GLN A 98 7.89 -20.78 -7.18
N ARG A 99 8.20 -19.51 -7.44
CA ARG A 99 8.75 -18.60 -6.43
C ARG A 99 7.78 -18.39 -5.27
N ILE A 100 6.51 -18.07 -5.54
CA ILE A 100 5.48 -17.89 -4.50
C ILE A 100 5.37 -19.15 -3.62
N LEU A 101 5.35 -20.34 -4.23
CA LEU A 101 5.29 -21.61 -3.49
C LEU A 101 6.56 -21.84 -2.64
N SER A 102 7.73 -21.54 -3.20
CA SER A 102 9.01 -21.66 -2.51
C SER A 102 9.11 -20.71 -1.32
N ASP A 103 8.70 -19.45 -1.50
CA ASP A 103 8.73 -18.43 -0.45
C ASP A 103 7.75 -18.77 0.68
N PHE A 104 6.58 -19.32 0.34
CA PHE A 104 5.63 -19.81 1.34
C PHE A 104 6.17 -21.01 2.11
N SER A 105 6.83 -21.95 1.43
CA SER A 105 7.48 -23.10 2.08
C SER A 105 8.58 -22.64 3.04
N ALA A 106 9.43 -21.70 2.61
CA ALA A 106 10.48 -21.13 3.45
C ALA A 106 9.93 -20.39 4.68
N LEU A 107 8.76 -19.75 4.56
CA LEU A 107 8.07 -19.15 5.71
C LEU A 107 7.63 -20.22 6.73
N LEU A 108 7.03 -21.32 6.25
CA LEU A 108 6.63 -22.43 7.12
C LEU A 108 7.81 -23.13 7.79
N ASP A 109 8.92 -23.27 7.08
CA ASP A 109 10.17 -23.82 7.62
C ASP A 109 10.68 -22.93 8.76
N ASN A 110 10.66 -21.61 8.61
CA ASN A 110 11.08 -20.70 9.68
C ASN A 110 10.18 -20.81 10.91
N VAL A 111 8.86 -20.88 10.73
CA VAL A 111 7.92 -21.07 11.84
C VAL A 111 8.17 -22.40 12.56
N SER A 112 8.42 -23.46 11.80
CA SER A 112 8.67 -24.79 12.35
C SER A 112 9.99 -24.83 13.12
N ASN A 113 11.06 -24.27 12.54
CA ASN A 113 12.37 -24.19 13.18
C ASN A 113 12.34 -23.39 14.48
N SER A 114 11.58 -22.28 14.53
CA SER A 114 11.42 -21.51 15.77
C SER A 114 10.81 -22.33 16.90
N ILE A 115 9.75 -23.09 16.59
CA ILE A 115 9.12 -23.98 17.58
C ILE A 115 10.00 -25.19 17.93
N GLU A 116 10.78 -25.72 16.99
CA GLU A 116 11.68 -26.86 17.25
C GLU A 116 12.89 -26.51 18.11
N ASP A 117 13.36 -25.25 18.08
CA ASP A 117 14.53 -24.79 18.84
C ASP A 117 14.23 -24.74 20.35
N ASP A 118 13.28 -23.91 20.77
CA ASP A 118 12.98 -23.69 22.19
C ASP A 118 11.49 -23.79 22.57
N GLY A 119 10.63 -24.11 21.60
CA GLY A 119 9.19 -24.28 21.81
C GLY A 119 8.39 -22.97 21.88
N VAL A 120 9.00 -21.81 21.65
CA VAL A 120 8.33 -20.52 21.61
C VAL A 120 8.67 -19.76 20.32
N ILE A 121 7.99 -18.65 20.07
CA ILE A 121 8.37 -17.71 19.00
C ILE A 121 8.73 -16.40 19.70
N ASP A 122 10.01 -16.07 19.73
CA ASP A 122 10.48 -14.85 20.35
C ASP A 122 10.30 -13.62 19.45
N SER A 123 10.66 -12.43 19.95
CA SER A 123 10.52 -11.18 19.19
C SER A 123 11.40 -11.11 17.93
N GLY A 124 12.58 -11.73 17.95
CA GLY A 124 13.48 -11.80 16.80
C GLY A 124 12.93 -12.73 15.74
N GLU A 125 12.42 -13.89 16.13
CA GLU A 125 11.79 -14.86 15.24
C GLU A 125 10.49 -14.34 14.64
N ALA A 126 9.65 -13.67 15.44
CA ALA A 126 8.47 -12.98 14.95
C ALA A 126 8.82 -11.93 13.89
N ASN A 127 9.93 -11.20 14.06
CA ASN A 127 10.43 -10.26 13.06
C ASN A 127 10.93 -10.97 11.79
N LEU A 128 11.59 -12.12 11.91
CA LEU A 128 12.01 -12.91 10.73
C LEU A 128 10.80 -13.42 9.94
N ILE A 129 9.80 -13.98 10.64
CA ILE A 129 8.52 -14.40 10.05
C ILE A 129 7.84 -13.22 9.35
N ARG A 130 7.81 -12.05 10.00
CA ARG A 130 7.26 -10.82 9.42
C ARG A 130 7.97 -10.45 8.12
N ASN A 131 9.30 -10.42 8.11
CA ASN A 131 10.08 -10.05 6.92
C ASN A 131 9.82 -11.01 5.75
N ARG A 132 9.78 -12.32 5.99
CA ARG A 132 9.48 -13.31 4.95
C ARG A 132 8.05 -13.20 4.43
N TRP A 133 7.10 -12.92 5.31
CA TRP A 133 5.73 -12.66 4.90
C TRP A 133 5.61 -11.42 4.00
N GLU A 134 6.35 -10.35 4.29
CA GLU A 134 6.40 -9.17 3.43
C GLU A 134 6.97 -9.49 2.03
N GLU A 135 8.06 -10.27 1.95
CA GLU A 135 8.64 -10.71 0.67
C GLU A 135 7.62 -11.50 -0.17
N LEU A 136 6.94 -12.47 0.44
CA LEU A 136 5.90 -13.28 -0.21
C LEU A 136 4.74 -12.42 -0.73
N LYS A 137 4.26 -11.46 0.08
CA LYS A 137 3.19 -10.54 -0.35
C LYS A 137 3.61 -9.72 -1.56
N ILE A 138 4.84 -9.21 -1.57
CA ILE A 138 5.37 -8.44 -2.72
C ILE A 138 5.47 -9.32 -3.97
N ALA A 139 5.95 -10.56 -3.84
CA ALA A 139 6.04 -11.50 -4.95
C ALA A 139 4.65 -11.81 -5.56
N ALA A 140 3.64 -12.01 -4.71
CA ALA A 140 2.26 -12.22 -5.15
C ALA A 140 1.66 -10.96 -5.79
N GLU A 141 1.86 -9.78 -5.20
CA GLU A 141 1.39 -8.50 -5.75
C GLU A 141 2.02 -8.24 -7.13
N SER A 142 3.31 -8.54 -7.29
CA SER A 142 4.02 -8.46 -8.59
C SER A 142 3.31 -9.24 -9.68
N PHE A 143 2.89 -10.46 -9.35
CA PHE A 143 2.17 -11.33 -10.29
C PHE A 143 0.81 -10.75 -10.67
N VAL A 144 0.04 -10.27 -9.67
CA VAL A 144 -1.29 -9.69 -9.90
C VAL A 144 -1.19 -8.45 -10.77
N VAL A 145 -0.29 -7.52 -10.44
CA VAL A 145 -0.10 -6.29 -11.22
C VAL A 145 0.33 -6.62 -12.66
N ALA A 146 1.21 -7.60 -12.88
CA ALA A 146 1.59 -8.05 -14.21
C ALA A 146 0.41 -8.61 -15.02
N CYS A 147 -0.49 -9.35 -14.36
CA CYS A 147 -1.74 -9.82 -14.96
C CYS A 147 -2.66 -8.65 -15.34
N GLU A 148 -2.87 -7.69 -14.43
CA GLU A 148 -3.70 -6.50 -14.66
C GLU A 148 -3.19 -5.62 -15.80
N GLN A 149 -1.88 -5.59 -16.01
CA GLN A 149 -1.22 -4.89 -17.12
C GLN A 149 -1.27 -5.67 -18.45
N GLY A 150 -1.77 -6.91 -18.45
CA GLY A 150 -1.86 -7.74 -19.65
C GLY A 150 -0.52 -8.27 -20.16
N LEU A 151 0.51 -8.30 -19.31
CA LEU A 151 1.86 -8.72 -19.70
C LEU A 151 1.95 -10.20 -20.12
N TYR A 152 0.97 -11.01 -19.69
CA TYR A 152 0.87 -12.43 -20.05
C TYR A 152 -0.07 -12.71 -21.23
N SER A 153 -0.64 -11.68 -21.85
CA SER A 153 -1.65 -11.82 -22.92
C SER A 153 -1.04 -11.95 -24.32
N GLN A 154 0.28 -11.90 -24.48
CA GLN A 154 0.92 -12.07 -25.78
C GLN A 154 1.15 -13.56 -26.04
N GLU A 155 0.51 -14.09 -27.10
CA GLU A 155 0.92 -15.34 -27.71
C GLU A 155 2.38 -15.19 -28.16
N PRO A 156 3.24 -16.22 -27.97
CA PRO A 156 4.59 -16.18 -28.54
C PRO A 156 4.46 -15.97 -30.05
N ALA A 157 5.16 -14.96 -30.57
CA ALA A 157 5.26 -14.75 -32.01
C ALA A 157 5.84 -16.01 -32.66
N ASP A 158 5.10 -16.60 -33.59
CA ASP A 158 5.51 -17.73 -34.43
C ASP A 158 6.80 -17.45 -35.23
#